data_AF-A0A2D5EZS4-F1
#
_entry.id   AF-A0A2D5EZS4-F1
#
_cell.length_a   1.000
_cell.length_b   1.000
_cell.length_c   1.000
_cell.angle_alpha   90.00
_cell.angle_beta   90.00
_cell.angle_gamma   90.00
#
_symmetry.space_group_name_H-M   'P 1'
#
loop_
_entity.id
_entity.type
_entity.pdbx_description
1 polymer ?
#
loop_
_entity_poly.entity_id
_entity_poly.type
_entity_poly.pdbx_seq_one_letter_code
_entity_poly.pdbx_strand_id
1 'polypeptide(L)'
;MTKLRAALLAALATAVLAPPTAEAQRPAQQLSVAAQQMRVQLEQRGRRGPLYREVLQLEQMAQRVWQRRGRRGRPGRPAARLERQYRQTRAAVHRAVGLDEALLDTWDEVVFAARNLHGRPWIGQPTPQPHPPQPPPVVAATWSFEGRFERLPVRIQAQSRDQLHQQCLRFARGSRVSHVDDIVVFGARHRNGPGFWDADALCSIAALNARASQAFGMRVTGDVEGLPFSLQGPRPEIERALQTYLPRALRGMTTIDDVTIDGRRYHNGPGFWNAQQVLQMILSQLPAGGGPVVQPATYGGGVIWEAQGDVEGSPFRLQAQSRPQLQQQCLQFVQASGLHHVDDITVNGQRYHNGPGFWDAQGICNLISSQARQSQVRTF
;
A
#
# COMPACT_ATOMS: atom_id res chain seq x y z
N MET A 1 7.71 67.51 27.99
CA MET A 1 9.08 67.28 28.48
C MET A 1 9.13 66.01 29.34
N THR A 2 9.80 64.97 28.82
CA THR A 2 10.62 63.90 29.48
C THR A 2 9.98 62.98 30.55
N LYS A 3 9.63 61.70 30.26
CA LYS A 3 10.42 60.42 30.30
C LYS A 3 10.99 60.11 31.71
N LEU A 4 10.87 58.94 32.36
CA LEU A 4 11.29 57.57 31.97
C LEU A 4 11.02 56.55 33.13
N ARG A 5 10.58 55.31 32.80
CA ARG A 5 10.80 53.95 33.41
C ARG A 5 10.84 53.71 34.95
N ALA A 6 10.14 52.66 35.42
CA ALA A 6 10.72 51.44 36.04
C ALA A 6 9.63 50.43 36.47
N ALA A 7 10.03 49.15 36.56
CA ALA A 7 9.20 47.96 36.67
C ALA A 7 9.07 47.41 38.12
N LEU A 8 8.30 46.31 38.24
CA LEU A 8 8.48 45.13 39.11
C LEU A 8 7.48 44.88 40.26
N LEU A 9 7.01 43.62 40.26
CA LEU A 9 6.62 42.73 41.38
C LEU A 9 5.17 42.75 41.89
N ALA A 10 4.38 41.80 41.37
CA ALA A 10 3.41 41.05 42.17
C ALA A 10 3.58 39.55 41.86
N ALA A 11 4.28 38.84 42.75
CA ALA A 11 4.38 37.39 42.78
C ALA A 11 4.45 36.94 44.25
N LEU A 12 3.92 35.73 44.50
CA LEU A 12 3.77 34.98 45.77
C LEU A 12 2.40 35.17 46.45
N ALA A 13 1.72 34.14 46.96
CA ALA A 13 1.87 32.69 46.85
C ALA A 13 0.63 32.08 47.54
N THR A 14 -0.21 31.35 46.81
CA THR A 14 -1.05 30.30 47.42
C THR A 14 -0.46 28.96 47.02
N ALA A 15 0.40 28.46 47.89
CA ALA A 15 0.86 27.08 47.87
C ALA A 15 -0.31 26.16 48.24
N VAL A 16 -1.03 25.68 47.23
CA VAL A 16 -1.85 24.48 47.37
C VAL A 16 -0.91 23.30 47.15
N LEU A 17 -0.50 22.66 48.25
CA LEU A 17 0.05 21.30 48.23
C LEU A 17 -0.99 20.39 47.57
N ALA A 18 -0.89 20.23 46.25
CA ALA A 18 -1.70 19.30 45.51
C ALA A 18 -1.45 17.89 46.09
N PRO A 19 -2.51 17.11 46.38
CA PRO A 19 -2.35 15.73 46.82
C PRO A 19 -1.51 14.98 45.77
N PRO A 20 -0.67 14.00 46.16
CA PRO A 20 0.03 13.16 45.19
C PRO A 20 -1.02 12.63 44.20
N THR A 21 -0.80 13.01 42.94
CA THR A 21 -1.86 13.40 42.02
C THR A 21 -2.80 12.27 41.69
N ALA A 22 -4.05 12.65 41.43
CA ALA A 22 -5.07 11.84 40.77
C ALA A 22 -4.61 11.24 39.41
N GLU A 23 -3.40 11.58 38.93
CA GLU A 23 -2.78 11.08 37.71
C GLU A 23 -2.36 9.61 37.77
N ALA A 24 -1.98 9.05 38.94
CA ALA A 24 -1.60 7.64 39.03
C ALA A 24 -2.81 6.68 39.16
N GLN A 25 -3.98 7.21 39.50
CA GLN A 25 -5.22 6.44 39.70
C GLN A 25 -5.96 6.17 38.38
N ARG A 26 -5.84 7.06 37.38
CA ARG A 26 -6.42 6.86 36.04
C ARG A 26 -5.77 5.68 35.28
N PRO A 27 -4.44 5.48 35.30
CA PRO A 27 -3.78 4.37 34.61
C PRO A 27 -4.19 2.99 35.13
N ALA A 28 -4.29 2.81 36.45
CA ALA A 28 -4.71 1.52 37.02
C ALA A 28 -6.18 1.21 36.71
N GLN A 29 -7.04 2.23 36.67
CA GLN A 29 -8.43 2.09 36.26
C GLN A 29 -8.55 1.73 34.76
N GLN A 30 -7.84 2.46 33.90
CA GLN A 30 -7.77 2.18 32.46
C GLN A 30 -7.28 0.75 32.19
N LEU A 31 -6.24 0.32 32.91
CA LEU A 31 -5.70 -1.03 32.76
C LEU A 31 -6.70 -2.10 33.23
N SER A 32 -7.44 -1.83 34.31
CA SER A 32 -8.50 -2.74 34.77
C SER A 32 -9.61 -2.91 33.72
N VAL A 33 -10.05 -1.80 33.12
CA VAL A 33 -11.13 -1.82 32.10
C VAL A 33 -10.67 -2.54 30.84
N ALA A 34 -9.47 -2.24 30.35
CA ALA A 34 -8.92 -2.91 29.16
C ALA A 34 -8.71 -4.42 29.39
N ALA A 35 -8.19 -4.81 30.56
CA ALA A 35 -8.02 -6.22 30.92
C ALA A 35 -9.36 -6.96 31.05
N GLN A 36 -10.38 -6.30 31.61
CA GLN A 36 -11.74 -6.85 31.68
C GLN A 36 -12.33 -7.09 30.28
N GLN A 37 -12.16 -6.15 29.34
CA GLN A 37 -12.64 -6.30 27.97
C GLN A 37 -11.99 -7.50 27.28
N MET A 38 -10.67 -7.65 27.39
CA MET A 38 -9.94 -8.80 26.86
C MET A 38 -10.40 -10.11 27.51
N ARG A 39 -10.64 -10.14 28.83
CA ARG A 39 -11.15 -11.31 29.54
C ARG A 39 -12.52 -11.74 29.01
N VAL A 40 -13.44 -10.79 28.81
CA VAL A 40 -14.78 -11.06 28.26
C VAL A 40 -14.68 -11.63 26.84
N GLN A 41 -13.79 -11.10 25.99
CA GLN A 41 -13.58 -11.63 24.65
C GLN A 41 -13.01 -13.05 24.65
N LEU A 42 -12.11 -13.37 25.59
CA LEU A 42 -11.61 -14.73 25.80
C LEU A 42 -12.72 -15.70 26.27
N GLU A 43 -13.59 -15.24 27.17
CA GLU A 43 -14.71 -16.03 27.69
C GLU A 43 -15.76 -16.34 26.62
N GLN A 44 -16.14 -15.34 25.81
CA GLN A 44 -17.07 -15.51 24.68
C GLN A 44 -16.56 -16.53 23.65
N ARG A 45 -15.24 -16.71 23.54
CA ARG A 45 -14.59 -17.70 22.67
C ARG A 45 -14.33 -19.04 23.36
N GLY A 46 -14.85 -19.25 24.57
CA GLY A 46 -14.64 -20.47 25.36
C GLY A 46 -13.19 -20.68 25.83
N ARG A 47 -12.32 -19.66 25.73
CA ARG A 47 -10.88 -19.78 26.02
C ARG A 47 -10.60 -19.51 27.49
N ARG A 48 -10.98 -20.44 28.38
CA ARG A 48 -10.71 -20.35 29.84
C ARG A 48 -9.35 -20.92 30.28
N GLY A 49 -8.37 -20.93 29.36
CA GLY A 49 -7.04 -21.51 29.56
C GLY A 49 -6.04 -20.62 30.32
N PRO A 50 -4.72 -20.87 30.20
CA PRO A 50 -3.68 -20.11 30.90
C PRO A 50 -3.75 -18.60 30.67
N LEU A 51 -3.95 -18.15 29.43
CA LEU A 51 -4.05 -16.72 29.11
C LEU A 51 -5.22 -16.02 29.83
N TYR A 52 -6.38 -16.67 29.90
CA TYR A 52 -7.54 -16.13 30.61
C TYR A 52 -7.26 -15.90 32.10
N ARG A 53 -6.54 -16.84 32.74
CA ARG A 53 -6.15 -16.70 34.15
C ARG A 53 -5.20 -15.52 34.36
N GLU A 54 -4.23 -15.32 33.45
CA GLU A 54 -3.30 -14.20 33.53
C GLU A 54 -3.99 -12.85 33.33
N VAL A 55 -4.88 -12.73 32.34
CA VAL A 55 -5.67 -11.52 32.08
C VAL A 55 -6.61 -11.21 33.26
N LEU A 56 -7.28 -12.23 33.81
CA LEU A 56 -8.11 -12.08 35.01
C LEU A 56 -7.29 -11.63 36.23
N GLN A 57 -6.09 -12.18 36.44
CA GLN A 57 -5.21 -11.75 37.53
C GLN A 57 -4.73 -10.30 37.34
N LEU A 58 -4.44 -9.88 36.11
CA LEU A 58 -4.08 -8.51 35.77
C LEU A 58 -5.24 -7.55 36.07
N GLU A 59 -6.45 -7.86 35.61
CA GLU A 59 -7.68 -7.12 35.90
C GLU A 59 -7.89 -6.94 37.40
N GLN A 60 -7.92 -8.04 38.16
CA GLN A 60 -8.14 -8.01 39.61
C GLN A 60 -7.03 -7.27 40.36
N MET A 61 -5.79 -7.32 39.88
CA MET A 61 -4.68 -6.58 40.50
C MET A 61 -4.77 -5.09 40.20
N ALA A 62 -5.08 -4.71 38.97
CA ALA A 62 -5.31 -3.32 38.56
C ALA A 62 -6.49 -2.71 39.33
N GLN A 63 -7.61 -3.45 39.46
CA GLN A 63 -8.78 -3.03 40.21
C GLN A 63 -8.46 -2.85 41.70
N ARG A 64 -7.68 -3.76 42.32
CA ARG A 64 -7.25 -3.61 43.72
C ARG A 64 -6.31 -2.42 43.93
N VAL A 65 -5.42 -2.13 42.99
CA VAL A 65 -4.53 -0.97 43.04
C VAL A 65 -5.35 0.32 42.92
N TRP A 66 -6.36 0.34 42.07
CA TRP A 66 -7.29 1.45 41.92
C TRP A 66 -8.20 1.65 43.15
N GLN A 67 -8.79 0.58 43.70
CA GLN A 67 -9.74 0.65 44.83
C GLN A 67 -9.08 0.95 46.18
N ARG A 68 -7.78 0.66 46.36
CA ARG A 68 -7.03 0.96 47.59
C ARG A 68 -6.69 2.45 47.68
N ARG A 69 -7.71 3.29 47.75
CA ARG A 69 -7.64 4.71 48.10
C ARG A 69 -7.42 4.82 49.61
N GLY A 70 -6.33 5.46 50.03
CA GLY A 70 -6.34 6.17 51.33
C GLY A 70 -5.82 5.47 52.60
N ARG A 71 -5.07 4.37 52.55
CA ARG A 71 -4.25 3.95 53.73
C ARG A 71 -2.77 4.14 53.43
N ARG A 72 -2.10 4.95 54.28
CA ARG A 72 -0.67 5.30 54.28
C ARG A 72 0.23 4.07 54.03
N GLY A 73 0.41 3.72 52.77
CA GLY A 73 1.25 2.61 52.32
C GLY A 73 2.16 3.09 51.21
N ARG A 74 3.45 2.74 51.30
CA ARG A 74 4.47 3.14 50.32
C ARG A 74 3.98 2.88 48.87
N PRO A 75 3.84 3.92 48.03
CA PRO A 75 3.22 3.81 46.70
C PRO A 75 3.95 2.86 45.73
N GLY A 76 5.23 2.55 45.96
CA GLY A 76 6.04 1.76 45.03
C GLY A 76 5.77 0.25 44.99
N ARG A 77 5.32 -0.38 46.08
CA ARG A 77 5.17 -1.86 46.12
C ARG A 77 3.98 -2.39 45.30
N PRO A 78 2.78 -1.78 45.36
CA PRO A 78 1.64 -2.22 44.55
C PRO A 78 1.83 -1.99 43.05
N ALA A 79 2.41 -0.85 42.66
CA ALA A 79 2.71 -0.53 41.26
C ALA A 79 3.73 -1.51 40.65
N ALA A 80 4.83 -1.81 41.38
CA ALA A 80 5.82 -2.79 40.91
C ALA A 80 5.26 -4.21 40.81
N ARG A 81 4.27 -4.58 41.62
CA ARG A 81 3.56 -5.87 41.49
C ARG A 81 2.67 -5.88 40.25
N LEU A 82 1.93 -4.80 40.01
CA LEU A 82 1.08 -4.65 38.83
C LEU A 82 1.89 -4.70 37.53
N GLU A 83 3.07 -4.06 37.51
CA GLU A 83 3.97 -4.11 36.37
C GLU A 83 4.51 -5.52 36.09
N ARG A 84 4.89 -6.26 37.14
CA ARG A 84 5.29 -7.67 36.98
C ARG A 84 4.17 -8.53 36.43
N GLN A 85 2.94 -8.33 36.92
CA GLN A 85 1.77 -9.05 36.43
C GLN A 85 1.49 -8.72 34.95
N TYR A 86 1.62 -7.46 34.54
CA TYR A 86 1.51 -7.08 33.14
C TYR A 86 2.56 -7.77 32.26
N ARG A 87 3.82 -7.83 32.69
CA ARG A 87 4.88 -8.53 31.95
C ARG A 87 4.60 -10.04 31.83
N GLN A 88 4.07 -10.67 32.89
CA GLN A 88 3.66 -12.08 32.87
C GLN A 88 2.50 -12.31 31.89
N THR A 89 1.50 -11.43 31.92
CA THR A 89 0.35 -11.47 31.00
C THR A 89 0.79 -11.29 29.55
N ARG A 90 1.69 -10.34 29.28
CA ARG A 90 2.30 -10.15 27.96
C ARG A 90 3.03 -11.39 27.47
N ALA A 91 3.81 -12.03 28.34
CA ALA A 91 4.48 -13.29 27.98
C ALA A 91 3.48 -14.42 27.70
N ALA A 92 2.35 -14.46 28.39
CA ALA A 92 1.28 -15.43 28.11
C ALA A 92 0.58 -15.16 26.77
N VAL A 93 0.37 -13.89 26.40
CA VAL A 93 -0.15 -13.50 25.07
C VAL A 93 0.80 -13.95 23.97
N HIS A 94 2.11 -13.67 24.10
CA HIS A 94 3.09 -14.10 23.10
C HIS A 94 3.21 -15.62 22.95
N ARG A 95 2.86 -16.39 23.99
CA ARG A 95 2.83 -17.87 23.94
C ARG A 95 1.49 -18.44 23.53
N ALA A 96 0.43 -17.63 23.47
CA ALA A 96 -0.90 -18.10 23.11
C ALA A 96 -0.99 -18.31 21.60
N VAL A 97 -1.47 -19.49 21.19
CA VAL A 97 -1.65 -19.84 19.78
C VAL A 97 -3.08 -19.52 19.36
N GLY A 98 -3.23 -19.00 18.13
CA GLY A 98 -4.52 -18.76 17.49
C GLY A 98 -5.32 -17.62 18.12
N LEU A 99 -4.68 -16.51 18.50
CA LEU A 99 -5.39 -15.26 18.81
C LEU A 99 -5.91 -14.65 17.50
N ASP A 100 -7.18 -14.30 17.46
CA ASP A 100 -7.78 -13.57 16.33
C ASP A 100 -7.56 -12.05 16.46
N GLU A 101 -7.84 -11.33 15.38
CA GLU A 101 -7.62 -9.87 15.27
C GLU A 101 -8.32 -9.10 16.39
N ALA A 102 -9.56 -9.44 16.71
CA ALA A 102 -10.30 -8.80 17.81
C ALA A 102 -9.65 -9.02 19.19
N LEU A 103 -9.06 -10.20 19.45
CA LEU A 103 -8.29 -10.43 20.68
C LEU A 103 -6.98 -9.63 20.71
N LEU A 104 -6.33 -9.44 19.55
CA LEU A 104 -5.13 -8.62 19.43
C LEU A 104 -5.45 -7.12 19.62
N ASP A 105 -6.58 -6.65 19.08
CA ASP A 105 -7.04 -5.27 19.28
C ASP A 105 -7.31 -4.98 20.76
N THR A 106 -8.01 -5.90 21.46
CA THR A 106 -8.21 -5.75 22.91
C THR A 106 -6.91 -5.85 23.71
N TRP A 107 -5.90 -6.54 23.18
CA TRP A 107 -4.57 -6.58 23.80
C TRP A 107 -3.81 -5.25 23.61
N ASP A 108 -3.95 -4.59 22.46
CA ASP A 108 -3.32 -3.29 22.22
C ASP A 108 -3.87 -2.21 23.17
N GLU A 109 -5.15 -2.26 23.52
CA GLU A 109 -5.74 -1.42 24.56
C GLU A 109 -5.14 -1.67 25.95
N VAL A 110 -4.85 -2.94 26.30
CA VAL A 110 -4.15 -3.30 27.54
C VAL A 110 -2.72 -2.76 27.52
N VAL A 111 -2.02 -2.81 26.38
CA VAL A 111 -0.67 -2.26 26.20
C VAL A 111 -0.68 -0.73 26.34
N PHE A 112 -1.65 -0.05 25.73
CA PHE A 112 -1.82 1.39 25.83
C PHE A 112 -2.05 1.83 27.29
N ALA A 113 -2.99 1.18 27.98
CA ALA A 113 -3.28 1.47 29.38
C ALA A 113 -2.08 1.17 30.31
N ALA A 114 -1.33 0.09 30.05
CA ALA A 114 -0.14 -0.25 30.84
C ALA A 114 1.02 0.75 30.65
N ARG A 115 1.17 1.37 29.47
CA ARG A 115 2.19 2.41 29.23
C ARG A 115 1.99 3.65 30.09
N ASN A 116 0.73 3.97 30.41
CA ASN A 116 0.38 5.10 31.27
C ASN A 116 0.71 4.85 32.76
N LEU A 117 1.05 3.62 33.18
CA LEU A 117 1.53 3.33 34.54
C LEU A 117 2.90 3.98 34.86
N HIS A 118 3.67 4.34 33.83
CA HIS A 118 5.05 4.83 33.98
C HIS A 118 5.19 6.35 34.15
N GLY A 119 4.09 7.09 34.22
CA GLY A 119 4.11 8.55 34.49
C GLY A 119 4.92 9.37 33.48
N ARG A 120 5.12 8.84 32.26
CA ARG A 120 5.70 9.60 31.14
C ARG A 120 4.57 10.13 30.27
N PRO A 121 4.14 11.40 30.45
CA PRO A 121 3.24 12.03 29.50
C PRO A 121 3.94 12.13 28.13
N TRP A 122 3.19 11.81 27.09
CA TRP A 122 3.62 12.01 25.71
C TRP A 122 3.57 13.52 25.41
N ILE A 123 4.74 14.17 25.31
CA ILE A 123 4.85 15.56 24.83
C ILE A 123 4.95 15.49 23.31
N GLY A 124 3.90 15.94 22.61
CA GLY A 124 3.90 15.99 21.15
C GLY A 124 2.58 16.26 20.44
N GLN A 125 1.67 17.10 20.97
CA GLN A 125 0.69 17.78 20.10
C GLN A 125 1.16 19.23 19.86
N PRO A 126 1.22 19.71 18.61
CA PRO A 126 1.28 21.14 18.33
C PRO A 126 -0.07 21.82 18.64
N THR A 127 -0.02 23.08 19.04
CA THR A 127 -1.16 23.95 19.35
C THR A 127 -2.17 24.08 18.18
N PRO A 128 -3.47 24.32 18.46
CA PRO A 128 -4.49 24.43 17.42
C PRO A 128 -4.36 25.77 16.68
N GLN A 129 -3.77 25.72 15.47
CA GLN A 129 -4.05 26.71 14.44
C GLN A 129 -5.47 26.50 13.90
N PRO A 130 -6.15 27.52 13.33
CA PRO A 130 -7.43 27.31 12.66
C PRO A 130 -7.25 26.22 11.62
N HIS A 131 -7.90 25.07 11.84
CA HIS A 131 -7.69 23.89 11.02
C HIS A 131 -8.20 24.20 9.61
N PRO A 132 -7.35 24.12 8.55
CA PRO A 132 -7.88 23.76 7.24
C PRO A 132 -8.64 22.43 7.42
N PRO A 133 -9.75 22.20 6.70
CA PRO A 133 -10.62 21.04 6.92
C PRO A 133 -9.79 19.76 7.04
N GLN A 134 -9.93 19.06 8.17
CA GLN A 134 -9.26 17.77 8.39
C GLN A 134 -9.62 16.85 7.20
N PRO A 135 -8.63 16.25 6.52
CA PRO A 135 -8.92 15.18 5.58
C PRO A 135 -9.69 14.09 6.34
N PRO A 136 -10.76 13.53 5.76
CA PRO A 136 -11.50 12.45 6.39
C PRO A 136 -10.56 11.31 6.81
N PRO A 137 -10.91 10.51 7.85
CA PRO A 137 -10.10 9.37 8.26
C PRO A 137 -9.77 8.52 7.04
N VAL A 138 -8.48 8.26 6.82
CA VAL A 138 -8.02 7.34 5.77
C VAL A 138 -8.47 5.95 6.21
N VAL A 139 -9.65 5.54 5.78
CA VAL A 139 -10.09 4.15 5.84
C VAL A 139 -9.02 3.38 5.06
N ALA A 140 -8.27 2.49 5.72
CA ALA A 140 -7.27 1.69 5.02
C ALA A 140 -7.93 1.06 3.79
N ALA A 141 -7.40 1.36 2.60
CA ALA A 141 -8.00 0.94 1.35
C ALA A 141 -8.20 -0.58 1.39
N THR A 142 -9.45 -1.02 1.40
CA THR A 142 -9.78 -2.44 1.38
C THR A 142 -9.72 -2.87 -0.08
N TRP A 143 -8.86 -3.84 -0.37
CA TRP A 143 -8.71 -4.44 -1.67
C TRP A 143 -9.71 -5.57 -1.83
N SER A 144 -10.39 -5.59 -2.97
CA SER A 144 -11.35 -6.64 -3.30
C SER A 144 -11.08 -7.22 -4.68
N PHE A 145 -11.29 -8.52 -4.81
CA PHE A 145 -11.36 -9.20 -6.08
C PHE A 145 -12.65 -10.01 -6.11
N GLU A 146 -13.40 -9.89 -7.20
CA GLU A 146 -14.54 -10.72 -7.50
C GLU A 146 -14.38 -11.31 -8.89
N GLY A 147 -14.55 -12.62 -9.00
CA GLY A 147 -14.37 -13.33 -10.24
C GLY A 147 -14.81 -14.78 -10.17
N ARG A 148 -14.36 -15.53 -11.18
CA ARG A 148 -14.57 -16.97 -11.28
C ARG A 148 -13.35 -17.60 -11.94
N PHE A 149 -12.89 -18.71 -11.40
CA PHE A 149 -11.91 -19.59 -12.06
C PHE A 149 -12.68 -20.82 -12.54
N GLU A 150 -12.77 -21.02 -13.85
CA GLU A 150 -13.70 -21.99 -14.45
C GLU A 150 -15.16 -21.74 -14.02
N ARG A 151 -15.69 -22.66 -13.22
CA ARG A 151 -17.02 -22.64 -12.61
C ARG A 151 -16.98 -22.24 -11.15
N LEU A 152 -15.79 -22.05 -10.57
CA LEU A 152 -15.60 -21.81 -9.15
C LEU A 152 -15.58 -20.30 -8.85
N PRO A 153 -16.60 -19.75 -8.16
CA PRO A 153 -16.63 -18.33 -7.82
C PRO A 153 -15.55 -17.99 -6.80
N VAL A 154 -14.94 -16.82 -6.97
CA VAL A 154 -13.87 -16.32 -6.10
C VAL A 154 -14.20 -14.91 -5.66
N ARG A 155 -14.24 -14.71 -4.34
CA ARG A 155 -14.43 -13.40 -3.72
C ARG A 155 -13.45 -13.26 -2.57
N ILE A 156 -12.61 -12.24 -2.65
CA ILE A 156 -11.54 -12.02 -1.69
C ILE A 156 -11.54 -10.56 -1.29
N GLN A 157 -11.42 -10.30 0.01
CA GLN A 157 -11.23 -8.97 0.57
C GLN A 157 -9.97 -8.98 1.44
N ALA A 158 -9.15 -7.96 1.31
CA ALA A 158 -7.87 -7.87 1.98
C ALA A 158 -7.47 -6.42 2.24
N GLN A 159 -6.50 -6.21 3.13
CA GLN A 159 -5.95 -4.89 3.45
C GLN A 159 -4.85 -4.46 2.45
N SER A 160 -4.36 -5.37 1.61
CA SER A 160 -3.38 -5.09 0.55
C SER A 160 -3.50 -6.07 -0.63
N ARG A 161 -2.97 -5.68 -1.80
CA ARG A 161 -2.84 -6.60 -2.95
C ARG A 161 -2.02 -7.85 -2.61
N ASP A 162 -0.96 -7.70 -1.82
CA ASP A 162 -0.11 -8.81 -1.40
C ASP A 162 -0.89 -9.79 -0.52
N GLN A 163 -1.68 -9.28 0.41
CA GLN A 163 -2.55 -10.13 1.22
C GLN A 163 -3.66 -10.78 0.37
N LEU A 164 -4.22 -10.07 -0.61
CA LEU A 164 -5.20 -10.60 -1.56
C LEU A 164 -4.61 -11.77 -2.37
N HIS A 165 -3.40 -11.59 -2.90
CA HIS A 165 -2.67 -12.64 -3.62
C HIS A 165 -2.47 -13.88 -2.74
N GLN A 166 -2.01 -13.70 -1.50
CA GLN A 166 -1.79 -14.82 -0.57
C GLN A 166 -3.11 -15.51 -0.16
N GLN A 167 -4.19 -14.76 0.03
CA GLN A 167 -5.51 -15.33 0.28
C GLN A 167 -6.00 -16.12 -0.93
N CYS A 168 -5.79 -15.62 -2.15
CA CYS A 168 -6.10 -16.31 -3.38
C CYS A 168 -5.32 -17.62 -3.50
N LEU A 169 -4.01 -17.61 -3.21
CA LEU A 169 -3.20 -18.84 -3.25
C LEU A 169 -3.72 -19.90 -2.28
N ARG A 170 -4.12 -19.50 -1.07
CA ARG A 170 -4.73 -20.42 -0.09
C ARG A 170 -6.04 -21.00 -0.62
N PHE A 171 -6.87 -20.16 -1.23
CA PHE A 171 -8.12 -20.58 -1.86
C PHE A 171 -7.88 -21.57 -3.02
N ALA A 172 -6.96 -21.26 -3.93
CA ALA A 172 -6.64 -22.09 -5.08
C ALA A 172 -6.11 -23.47 -4.64
N ARG A 173 -5.22 -23.50 -3.64
CA ARG A 173 -4.70 -24.74 -3.05
C ARG A 173 -5.80 -25.55 -2.36
N GLY A 174 -6.63 -24.92 -1.54
CA GLY A 174 -7.74 -25.58 -0.84
C GLY A 174 -8.78 -26.16 -1.80
N SER A 175 -9.00 -25.48 -2.93
CA SER A 175 -9.96 -25.88 -3.96
C SER A 175 -9.35 -26.73 -5.07
N ARG A 176 -8.06 -27.09 -4.96
CA ARG A 176 -7.30 -27.87 -5.96
C ARG A 176 -7.35 -27.30 -7.38
N VAL A 177 -7.41 -25.97 -7.48
CA VAL A 177 -7.31 -25.24 -8.75
C VAL A 177 -5.89 -25.38 -9.26
N SER A 178 -5.72 -25.86 -10.49
CA SER A 178 -4.38 -26.13 -11.05
C SER A 178 -4.26 -25.84 -12.55
N HIS A 179 -5.33 -26.03 -13.33
CA HIS A 179 -5.38 -25.76 -14.75
C HIS A 179 -6.69 -25.02 -15.02
N VAL A 180 -6.60 -23.74 -15.36
CA VAL A 180 -7.74 -22.87 -15.64
C VAL A 180 -7.47 -22.12 -16.92
N ASP A 181 -8.32 -22.31 -17.91
CA ASP A 181 -8.25 -21.63 -19.20
C ASP A 181 -9.35 -20.58 -19.33
N ASP A 182 -10.44 -20.70 -18.57
CA ASP A 182 -11.54 -19.73 -18.58
C ASP A 182 -11.67 -19.02 -17.21
N ILE A 183 -11.60 -17.70 -17.21
CA ILE A 183 -11.82 -16.87 -16.01
C ILE A 183 -12.88 -15.80 -16.22
N VAL A 184 -13.45 -15.35 -15.10
CA VAL A 184 -14.26 -14.14 -15.05
C VAL A 184 -13.62 -13.18 -14.07
N VAL A 185 -13.46 -11.92 -14.47
CA VAL A 185 -12.94 -10.83 -13.64
C VAL A 185 -13.97 -9.71 -13.61
N PHE A 186 -14.61 -9.49 -12.47
CA PHE A 186 -15.68 -8.50 -12.30
C PHE A 186 -16.76 -8.55 -13.41
N GLY A 187 -17.14 -9.76 -13.81
CA GLY A 187 -18.16 -10.02 -14.83
C GLY A 187 -17.65 -10.10 -16.27
N ALA A 188 -16.44 -9.63 -16.56
CA ALA A 188 -15.81 -9.78 -17.87
C ALA A 188 -15.20 -11.18 -18.02
N ARG A 189 -15.45 -11.84 -19.16
CA ARG A 189 -14.94 -13.19 -19.45
C ARG A 189 -13.61 -13.08 -20.19
N HIS A 190 -12.66 -13.91 -19.78
CA HIS A 190 -11.34 -14.01 -20.40
C HIS A 190 -10.98 -15.47 -20.58
N ARG A 191 -10.23 -15.76 -21.65
CA ARG A 191 -9.83 -17.11 -22.03
C ARG A 191 -8.35 -17.12 -22.37
N ASN A 192 -7.63 -18.10 -21.86
CA ASN A 192 -6.23 -18.37 -22.17
C ASN A 192 -6.10 -19.36 -23.34
N GLY A 193 -6.54 -18.96 -24.54
CA GLY A 193 -6.37 -19.69 -25.81
C GLY A 193 -6.19 -21.22 -25.72
N PRO A 194 -5.08 -21.79 -26.25
CA PRO A 194 -4.74 -23.22 -26.11
C PRO A 194 -4.01 -23.57 -24.79
N GLY A 195 -3.83 -22.58 -23.90
CA GLY A 195 -3.05 -22.69 -22.68
C GLY A 195 -3.91 -22.83 -21.43
N PHE A 196 -3.25 -22.76 -20.27
CA PHE A 196 -3.92 -22.67 -18.98
C PHE A 196 -3.09 -21.81 -18.03
N TRP A 197 -3.76 -21.14 -17.09
CA TRP A 197 -3.14 -20.48 -15.96
C TRP A 197 -3.02 -21.46 -14.79
N ASP A 198 -1.84 -21.49 -14.18
CA ASP A 198 -1.64 -22.15 -12.90
C ASP A 198 -2.17 -21.28 -11.74
N ALA A 199 -2.15 -21.83 -10.52
CA ALA A 199 -2.64 -21.12 -9.34
C ALA A 199 -1.90 -19.80 -9.05
N ASP A 200 -0.60 -19.70 -9.35
CA ASP A 200 0.17 -18.48 -9.11
C ASP A 200 -0.17 -17.40 -10.14
N ALA A 201 -0.30 -17.79 -11.41
CA ALA A 201 -0.73 -16.92 -12.49
C ALA A 201 -2.14 -16.39 -12.24
N LEU A 202 -3.11 -17.25 -11.88
CA LEU A 202 -4.47 -16.84 -11.54
C LEU A 202 -4.53 -15.84 -10.39
N CYS A 203 -3.76 -16.09 -9.33
CA CYS A 203 -3.74 -15.20 -8.18
C CYS A 203 -2.98 -13.90 -8.44
N SER A 204 -2.04 -13.91 -9.37
CA SER A 204 -1.41 -12.70 -9.91
C SER A 204 -2.38 -11.89 -10.76
N ILE A 205 -3.20 -12.53 -11.60
CA ILE A 205 -4.30 -11.88 -12.33
C ILE A 205 -5.30 -11.26 -11.34
N ALA A 206 -5.66 -11.98 -10.27
CA ALA A 206 -6.53 -11.44 -9.23
C ALA A 206 -5.95 -10.20 -8.55
N ALA A 207 -4.64 -10.18 -8.27
CA ALA A 207 -3.95 -9.03 -7.72
C ALA A 207 -3.86 -7.84 -8.70
N LEU A 208 -3.59 -8.11 -9.99
CA LEU A 208 -3.55 -7.11 -11.07
C LEU A 208 -4.91 -6.46 -11.35
N ASN A 209 -6.00 -7.11 -10.98
CA ASN A 209 -7.36 -6.62 -11.17
C ASN A 209 -8.06 -6.22 -9.87
N ALA A 210 -7.39 -6.34 -8.73
CA ALA A 210 -7.95 -5.99 -7.43
C ALA A 210 -8.35 -4.50 -7.39
N ARG A 211 -9.54 -4.23 -6.85
CA ARG A 211 -10.10 -2.87 -6.71
C ARG A 211 -10.00 -2.42 -5.26
N ALA A 212 -9.41 -1.25 -5.04
CA ALA A 212 -9.43 -0.58 -3.74
C ALA A 212 -10.80 0.06 -3.50
N SER A 213 -11.28 0.00 -2.26
CA SER A 213 -12.49 0.70 -1.80
C SER A 213 -12.38 2.22 -1.93
N GLN A 214 -11.16 2.75 -1.93
CA GLN A 214 -10.83 4.15 -2.17
C GLN A 214 -9.72 4.23 -3.21
N ALA A 215 -10.06 4.12 -4.48
CA ALA A 215 -9.09 4.24 -5.57
C ALA A 215 -9.02 5.70 -6.06
N PHE A 216 -7.89 6.36 -5.81
CA PHE A 216 -7.56 7.67 -6.36
C PHE A 216 -6.25 7.58 -7.14
N GLY A 217 -6.07 8.47 -8.13
CA GLY A 217 -4.91 8.46 -9.01
C GLY A 217 -5.23 7.93 -10.40
N MET A 218 -4.18 7.53 -11.12
CA MET A 218 -4.30 7.10 -12.50
C MET A 218 -4.88 5.69 -12.59
N ARG A 219 -5.38 5.36 -13.78
CA ARG A 219 -5.85 4.03 -14.13
C ARG A 219 -5.09 3.57 -15.36
N VAL A 220 -4.66 2.31 -15.34
CA VAL A 220 -4.08 1.62 -16.48
C VAL A 220 -4.80 0.29 -16.64
N THR A 221 -5.26 0.01 -17.85
CA THR A 221 -6.05 -1.16 -18.20
C THR A 221 -5.48 -1.83 -19.43
N GLY A 222 -5.73 -3.11 -19.59
CA GLY A 222 -5.27 -3.80 -20.77
C GLY A 222 -5.43 -5.30 -20.69
N ASP A 223 -4.83 -5.94 -21.68
CA ASP A 223 -4.87 -7.36 -21.91
C ASP A 223 -3.54 -7.81 -22.56
N VAL A 224 -3.02 -8.97 -22.18
CA VAL A 224 -1.82 -9.58 -22.77
C VAL A 224 -2.16 -11.03 -23.10
N GLU A 225 -2.31 -11.40 -24.36
CA GLU A 225 -2.75 -12.76 -24.74
C GLU A 225 -4.02 -13.24 -24.02
N GLY A 226 -5.02 -12.38 -23.86
CA GLY A 226 -6.23 -12.70 -23.11
C GLY A 226 -6.08 -12.61 -21.58
N LEU A 227 -4.91 -12.27 -21.06
CA LEU A 227 -4.65 -11.99 -19.65
C LEU A 227 -5.04 -10.54 -19.31
N PRO A 228 -6.13 -10.32 -18.56
CA PRO A 228 -6.57 -8.97 -18.23
C PRO A 228 -5.75 -8.36 -17.11
N PHE A 229 -5.55 -7.05 -17.16
CA PHE A 229 -5.15 -6.25 -16.02
C PHE A 229 -5.93 -4.93 -15.96
N SER A 230 -6.21 -4.47 -14.75
CA SER A 230 -6.89 -3.19 -14.52
C SER A 230 -6.45 -2.65 -13.16
N LEU A 231 -5.42 -1.82 -13.18
CA LEU A 231 -4.87 -1.21 -12.00
C LEU A 231 -5.34 0.24 -11.88
N GLN A 232 -5.68 0.64 -10.67
CA GLN A 232 -5.98 2.02 -10.32
C GLN A 232 -5.26 2.36 -9.03
N GLY A 233 -4.66 3.54 -8.98
CA GLY A 233 -3.90 4.01 -7.83
C GLY A 233 -2.83 5.04 -8.18
N PRO A 234 -2.01 5.44 -7.19
CA PRO A 234 -0.80 6.21 -7.41
C PRO A 234 0.21 5.45 -8.29
N ARG A 235 0.99 6.18 -9.10
CA ARG A 235 1.99 5.58 -10.00
C ARG A 235 2.94 4.58 -9.33
N PRO A 236 3.60 4.88 -8.20
CA PRO A 236 4.52 3.93 -7.57
C PRO A 236 3.85 2.62 -7.14
N GLU A 237 2.56 2.68 -6.79
CA GLU A 237 1.79 1.50 -6.41
C GLU A 237 1.44 0.64 -7.63
N ILE A 238 1.06 1.28 -8.75
CA ILE A 238 0.84 0.61 -10.03
C ILE A 238 2.13 -0.03 -10.53
N GLU A 239 3.25 0.68 -10.50
CA GLU A 239 4.57 0.17 -10.90
C GLU A 239 4.96 -1.05 -10.08
N ARG A 240 4.85 -0.97 -8.74
CA ARG A 240 5.12 -2.10 -7.86
C ARG A 240 4.21 -3.30 -8.18
N ALA A 241 2.92 -3.05 -8.40
CA ALA A 241 1.97 -4.13 -8.72
C ALA A 241 2.31 -4.80 -10.05
N LEU A 242 2.60 -4.03 -11.10
CA LEU A 242 3.02 -4.55 -12.41
C LEU A 242 4.33 -5.34 -12.29
N GLN A 243 5.35 -4.77 -11.66
CA GLN A 243 6.65 -5.43 -11.48
C GLN A 243 6.55 -6.74 -10.69
N THR A 244 5.63 -6.81 -9.72
CA THR A 244 5.47 -7.99 -8.87
C THR A 244 4.63 -9.08 -9.55
N TYR A 245 3.49 -8.70 -10.14
CA TYR A 245 2.46 -9.67 -10.53
C TYR A 245 2.42 -9.95 -12.03
N LEU A 246 2.79 -9.01 -12.89
CA LEU A 246 2.73 -9.23 -14.33
C LEU A 246 3.68 -10.35 -14.80
N PRO A 247 4.97 -10.39 -14.41
CA PRO A 247 5.85 -11.50 -14.81
C PRO A 247 5.40 -12.87 -14.30
N ARG A 248 4.70 -12.90 -13.16
CA ARG A 248 4.14 -14.13 -12.57
C ARG A 248 2.88 -14.57 -13.32
N ALA A 249 2.04 -13.62 -13.70
CA ALA A 249 0.83 -13.85 -14.46
C ALA A 249 1.15 -14.36 -15.89
N LEU A 250 2.21 -13.83 -16.50
CA LEU A 250 2.71 -14.23 -17.83
C LEU A 250 3.64 -15.44 -17.80
N ARG A 251 3.81 -16.10 -16.65
CA ARG A 251 4.76 -17.20 -16.51
C ARG A 251 4.38 -18.35 -17.43
N GLY A 252 5.35 -18.81 -18.22
CA GLY A 252 5.16 -19.91 -19.16
C GLY A 252 4.54 -19.50 -20.49
N MET A 253 4.16 -18.23 -20.67
CA MET A 253 3.78 -17.70 -21.98
C MET A 253 5.05 -17.44 -22.79
N THR A 254 5.19 -18.18 -23.89
CA THR A 254 6.35 -18.07 -24.80
C THR A 254 6.01 -17.38 -26.11
N THR A 255 4.72 -17.17 -26.38
CA THR A 255 4.21 -16.59 -27.64
C THR A 255 3.36 -15.36 -27.33
N ILE A 256 3.96 -14.32 -26.75
CA ILE A 256 3.26 -13.06 -26.50
C ILE A 256 3.49 -12.15 -27.69
N ASP A 257 2.48 -11.95 -28.52
CA ASP A 257 2.52 -11.09 -29.69
C ASP A 257 1.34 -10.11 -29.76
N ASP A 258 0.32 -10.26 -28.91
CA ASP A 258 -0.81 -9.35 -28.78
C ASP A 258 -0.89 -8.72 -27.38
N VAL A 259 -0.76 -7.38 -27.34
CA VAL A 259 -0.86 -6.59 -26.12
C VAL A 259 -1.80 -5.43 -26.34
N THR A 260 -2.79 -5.26 -25.46
CA THR A 260 -3.64 -4.06 -25.41
C THR A 260 -3.36 -3.25 -24.16
N ILE A 261 -3.13 -1.93 -24.28
CA ILE A 261 -2.88 -1.01 -23.17
C ILE A 261 -3.74 0.24 -23.38
N ASP A 262 -4.63 0.52 -22.42
CA ASP A 262 -5.62 1.60 -22.45
C ASP A 262 -6.34 1.73 -23.80
N GLY A 263 -6.79 0.57 -24.31
CA GLY A 263 -7.51 0.43 -25.57
C GLY A 263 -6.65 0.41 -26.84
N ARG A 264 -5.33 0.61 -26.73
CA ARG A 264 -4.41 0.56 -27.86
C ARG A 264 -3.83 -0.82 -28.03
N ARG A 265 -3.87 -1.34 -29.25
CA ARG A 265 -3.35 -2.66 -29.62
C ARG A 265 -1.93 -2.54 -30.14
N TYR A 266 -1.08 -3.43 -29.65
CA TYR A 266 0.29 -3.68 -30.07
C TYR A 266 0.33 -5.11 -30.56
N HIS A 267 0.86 -5.31 -31.77
CA HIS A 267 0.99 -6.62 -32.39
C HIS A 267 2.44 -6.83 -32.83
N ASN A 268 3.04 -7.97 -32.48
CA ASN A 268 4.42 -8.32 -32.82
C ASN A 268 4.57 -9.28 -34.00
N GLY A 269 3.62 -9.31 -34.94
CA GLY A 269 3.78 -9.95 -36.26
C GLY A 269 4.53 -11.28 -36.26
N PRO A 270 5.81 -11.32 -36.71
CA PRO A 270 6.60 -12.56 -36.79
C PRO A 270 7.36 -12.95 -35.50
N GLY A 271 7.36 -12.09 -34.47
CA GLY A 271 8.14 -12.24 -33.25
C GLY A 271 7.29 -12.37 -32.00
N PHE A 272 7.95 -12.60 -30.86
CA PHE A 272 7.30 -12.69 -29.56
C PHE A 272 8.03 -11.83 -28.54
N TRP A 273 7.27 -11.14 -27.70
CA TRP A 273 7.77 -10.47 -26.51
C TRP A 273 7.92 -11.46 -25.37
N ASN A 274 8.91 -11.20 -24.52
CA ASN A 274 8.96 -11.81 -23.20
C ASN A 274 8.23 -10.94 -22.16
N ALA A 275 7.93 -11.51 -20.99
CA ALA A 275 7.20 -10.81 -19.93
C ALA A 275 7.87 -9.49 -19.46
N GLN A 276 9.20 -9.40 -19.52
CA GLN A 276 9.92 -8.19 -19.14
C GLN A 276 9.73 -7.08 -20.19
N GLN A 277 9.77 -7.42 -21.48
CA GLN A 277 9.48 -6.46 -22.56
C GLN A 277 8.05 -5.93 -22.43
N VAL A 278 7.06 -6.80 -22.20
CA VAL A 278 5.66 -6.40 -21.99
C VAL A 278 5.52 -5.50 -20.75
N LEU A 279 6.21 -5.83 -19.66
CA LEU A 279 6.24 -4.99 -18.47
C LEU A 279 6.75 -3.57 -18.82
N GLN A 280 7.87 -3.46 -19.54
CA GLN A 280 8.41 -2.16 -19.93
C GLN A 280 7.52 -1.42 -20.92
N MET A 281 6.85 -2.11 -21.84
CA MET A 281 5.85 -1.54 -22.73
C MET A 281 4.76 -0.84 -21.91
N ILE A 282 4.16 -1.54 -20.93
CA ILE A 282 3.11 -0.99 -20.06
C ILE A 282 3.64 0.18 -19.21
N LEU A 283 4.81 0.00 -18.59
CA LEU A 283 5.42 1.03 -17.74
C LEU A 283 5.74 2.32 -18.51
N SER A 284 6.16 2.20 -19.77
CA SER A 284 6.46 3.35 -20.62
C SER A 284 5.24 4.24 -20.79
N GLN A 285 4.04 3.65 -20.93
CA GLN A 285 2.81 4.39 -21.20
C GLN A 285 2.22 5.13 -20.00
N LEU A 286 2.72 4.85 -18.80
CA LEU A 286 2.21 5.48 -17.60
C LEU A 286 2.49 7.00 -17.69
N PRO A 287 1.48 7.86 -17.47
CA PRO A 287 1.68 9.31 -17.55
C PRO A 287 2.69 9.79 -16.51
N ALA A 288 3.48 10.81 -16.88
CA ALA A 288 4.34 11.51 -15.93
C ALA A 288 3.47 12.38 -15.00
N GLY A 289 3.13 11.86 -13.83
CA GLY A 289 2.30 12.58 -12.87
C GLY A 289 2.01 11.77 -11.61
N GLY A 290 3.00 11.63 -10.73
CA GLY A 290 2.87 10.99 -9.43
C GLY A 290 2.39 11.94 -8.33
N GLY A 291 1.31 12.69 -8.54
CA GLY A 291 0.65 13.50 -7.50
C GLY A 291 -0.77 13.01 -7.23
N PRO A 292 -1.31 13.17 -6.00
CA PRO A 292 -2.71 12.89 -5.72
C PRO A 292 -3.60 13.75 -6.62
N VAL A 293 -4.55 13.11 -7.32
CA VAL A 293 -5.60 13.83 -8.05
C VAL A 293 -6.53 14.46 -7.03
N VAL A 294 -6.25 15.72 -6.70
CA VAL A 294 -7.25 16.64 -6.16
C VAL A 294 -7.78 17.46 -7.33
N GLN A 295 -8.94 17.06 -7.86
CA GLN A 295 -9.84 17.89 -8.67
C GLN A 295 -9.31 18.46 -10.01
N PRO A 296 -10.21 18.87 -10.95
CA PRO A 296 -9.82 19.22 -12.30
C PRO A 296 -8.85 20.41 -12.28
N ALA A 297 -7.78 20.27 -13.06
CA ALA A 297 -6.71 21.25 -13.17
C ALA A 297 -7.26 22.63 -13.55
N THR A 298 -7.50 23.47 -12.54
CA THR A 298 -7.52 24.91 -12.70
C THR A 298 -6.13 25.37 -12.30
N TYR A 299 -5.15 25.24 -13.19
CA TYR A 299 -3.97 26.12 -13.33
C TYR A 299 -3.04 25.61 -14.45
N GLY A 300 -3.00 26.35 -15.55
CA GLY A 300 -1.87 26.45 -16.48
C GLY A 300 -1.76 25.38 -17.57
N GLY A 301 -2.00 25.78 -18.83
CA GLY A 301 -1.66 25.00 -20.02
C GLY A 301 -0.17 24.72 -20.12
N GLY A 302 0.27 23.62 -19.52
CA GLY A 302 1.62 23.09 -19.66
C GLY A 302 1.82 22.41 -21.01
N VAL A 303 2.99 22.64 -21.61
CA VAL A 303 3.45 21.88 -22.77
C VAL A 303 3.89 20.50 -22.29
N ILE A 304 3.33 19.44 -22.86
CA ILE A 304 3.83 18.07 -22.66
C ILE A 304 4.65 17.69 -23.89
N TRP A 305 5.83 17.13 -23.66
CA TRP A 305 6.63 16.50 -24.70
C TRP A 305 6.26 15.02 -24.78
N GLU A 306 5.98 14.55 -25.99
CA GLU A 306 5.64 13.15 -26.23
C GLU A 306 6.45 12.55 -27.38
N ALA A 307 6.84 11.29 -27.20
CA ALA A 307 7.45 10.47 -28.24
C ALA A 307 6.88 9.06 -28.14
N GLN A 308 6.52 8.47 -29.27
CA GLN A 308 6.04 7.08 -29.32
C GLN A 308 6.67 6.37 -30.52
N GLY A 309 6.80 5.06 -30.43
CA GLY A 309 7.35 4.28 -31.51
C GLY A 309 7.85 2.92 -31.04
N ASP A 310 8.95 2.47 -31.63
CA ASP A 310 9.47 1.12 -31.45
C ASP A 310 11.01 1.11 -31.46
N VAL A 311 11.61 0.28 -30.61
CA VAL A 311 13.05 0.02 -30.56
C VAL A 311 13.27 -1.49 -30.55
N GLU A 312 13.79 -2.06 -31.63
CA GLU A 312 13.96 -3.53 -31.79
C GLU A 312 12.70 -4.34 -31.45
N GLY A 313 11.55 -3.92 -31.99
CA GLY A 313 10.27 -4.56 -31.71
C GLY A 313 9.76 -4.29 -30.30
N SER A 314 10.43 -3.47 -29.48
CA SER A 314 9.95 -3.04 -28.17
C SER A 314 9.22 -1.69 -28.28
N PRO A 315 7.88 -1.67 -28.34
CA PRO A 315 7.14 -0.44 -28.49
C PRO A 315 7.21 0.40 -27.22
N PHE A 316 7.33 1.72 -27.39
CA PHE A 316 7.38 2.69 -26.31
C PHE A 316 6.40 3.83 -26.55
N ARG A 317 5.96 4.45 -25.46
CA ARG A 317 5.29 5.74 -25.51
C ARG A 317 5.61 6.55 -24.28
N LEU A 318 6.39 7.61 -24.43
CA LEU A 318 6.87 8.42 -23.33
C LEU A 318 6.22 9.80 -23.36
N GLN A 319 5.92 10.32 -22.17
CA GLN A 319 5.35 11.65 -21.97
C GLN A 319 6.01 12.32 -20.77
N ALA A 320 6.44 13.57 -20.93
CA ALA A 320 7.09 14.33 -19.87
C ALA A 320 6.88 15.83 -20.00
N GLN A 321 7.15 16.58 -18.93
CA GLN A 321 7.04 18.04 -18.93
C GLN A 321 8.23 18.71 -19.65
N SER A 322 9.32 17.97 -19.88
CA SER A 322 10.50 18.47 -20.59
C SER A 322 11.21 17.36 -21.35
N ARG A 323 11.98 17.74 -22.40
CA ARG A 323 12.84 16.82 -23.15
C ARG A 323 13.88 16.08 -22.28
N PRO A 324 14.56 16.73 -21.31
CA PRO A 324 15.44 16.01 -20.38
C PRO A 324 14.72 14.97 -19.53
N GLN A 325 13.50 15.26 -19.04
CA GLN A 325 12.70 14.27 -18.32
C GLN A 325 12.30 13.10 -19.22
N LEU A 326 11.90 13.39 -20.47
CA LEU A 326 11.58 12.35 -21.46
C LEU A 326 12.80 11.47 -21.75
N GLN A 327 13.98 12.08 -21.87
CA GLN A 327 15.24 11.35 -22.06
C GLN A 327 15.56 10.44 -20.87
N GLN A 328 15.36 10.90 -19.63
CA GLN A 328 15.54 10.05 -18.44
C GLN A 328 14.56 8.87 -18.41
N GLN A 329 13.30 9.09 -18.77
CA GLN A 329 12.31 8.00 -18.90
C GLN A 329 12.73 7.00 -19.99
N CYS A 330 13.26 7.50 -21.11
CA CYS A 330 13.80 6.64 -22.15
C CYS A 330 14.97 5.80 -21.64
N LEU A 331 15.92 6.39 -20.91
CA LEU A 331 17.07 5.66 -20.38
C LEU A 331 16.61 4.54 -19.44
N GLN A 332 15.60 4.79 -18.60
CA GLN A 332 14.99 3.77 -17.75
C GLN A 332 14.35 2.65 -18.59
N PHE A 333 13.60 3.01 -19.64
CA PHE A 333 13.00 2.05 -20.56
C PHE A 333 14.05 1.18 -21.27
N VAL A 334 15.08 1.79 -21.86
CA VAL A 334 16.15 1.10 -22.60
C VAL A 334 16.93 0.16 -21.69
N GLN A 335 17.33 0.63 -20.50
CA GLN A 335 18.06 -0.17 -19.52
C GLN A 335 17.21 -1.35 -19.02
N ALA A 336 15.95 -1.11 -18.67
CA ALA A 336 15.06 -2.14 -18.12
C ALA A 336 14.58 -3.14 -19.17
N SER A 337 14.62 -2.77 -20.46
CA SER A 337 14.30 -3.64 -21.60
C SER A 337 15.52 -4.44 -22.09
N GLY A 338 16.72 -4.20 -21.56
CA GLY A 338 17.95 -4.89 -21.98
C GLY A 338 18.40 -4.52 -23.40
N LEU A 339 18.05 -3.32 -23.86
CA LEU A 339 18.36 -2.84 -25.20
C LEU A 339 19.79 -2.26 -25.20
N HIS A 340 20.73 -2.98 -25.80
CA HIS A 340 22.16 -2.65 -25.73
C HIS A 340 22.83 -2.45 -27.11
N HIS A 341 22.27 -3.06 -28.16
CA HIS A 341 22.71 -2.92 -29.55
C HIS A 341 21.46 -2.86 -30.41
N VAL A 342 21.10 -1.64 -30.82
CA VAL A 342 19.90 -1.37 -31.59
C VAL A 342 20.32 -0.84 -32.94
N ASP A 343 19.79 -1.42 -34.01
CA ASP A 343 20.08 -1.02 -35.38
C ASP A 343 18.96 -0.11 -35.91
N ASP A 344 17.71 -0.42 -35.55
CA ASP A 344 16.51 0.27 -36.03
C ASP A 344 15.67 0.88 -34.89
N ILE A 345 15.34 2.15 -35.06
CA ILE A 345 14.46 2.89 -34.15
C ILE A 345 13.36 3.54 -34.98
N THR A 346 12.10 3.35 -34.58
CA THR A 346 10.99 4.14 -35.11
C THR A 346 10.53 5.14 -34.06
N VAL A 347 10.45 6.43 -34.40
CA VAL A 347 9.91 7.48 -33.53
C VAL A 347 8.89 8.33 -34.29
N ASN A 348 7.68 8.44 -33.74
CA ASN A 348 6.58 9.23 -34.28
C ASN A 348 6.29 8.95 -35.77
N GLY A 349 6.45 7.69 -36.17
CA GLY A 349 6.25 7.19 -37.53
C GLY A 349 7.46 7.32 -38.47
N GLN A 350 8.59 7.89 -38.02
CA GLN A 350 9.82 7.95 -38.79
C GLN A 350 10.80 6.87 -38.35
N ARG A 351 11.37 6.12 -39.30
CA ARG A 351 12.39 5.09 -39.06
C ARG A 351 13.78 5.69 -39.18
N TYR A 352 14.65 5.34 -38.24
CA TYR A 352 16.05 5.72 -38.16
C TYR A 352 16.87 4.45 -38.10
N HIS A 353 17.81 4.33 -39.03
CA HIS A 353 18.70 3.18 -39.13
C HIS A 353 20.14 3.64 -38.88
N ASN A 354 20.90 2.91 -38.09
CA ASN A 354 22.33 3.17 -37.91
C ASN A 354 23.13 2.28 -38.86
N GLY A 355 23.60 2.87 -39.96
CA GLY A 355 24.14 2.10 -41.10
C GLY A 355 25.31 1.16 -40.77
N PRO A 356 26.43 1.64 -40.16
CA PRO A 356 27.61 0.79 -39.90
C PRO A 356 27.81 0.38 -38.43
N GLY A 357 26.84 0.63 -37.54
CA GLY A 357 27.00 0.35 -36.11
C GLY A 357 25.67 0.35 -35.37
N PHE A 358 25.73 0.21 -34.05
CA PHE A 358 24.56 0.11 -33.18
C PHE A 358 24.38 1.41 -32.40
N TRP A 359 23.12 1.80 -32.18
CA TRP A 359 22.79 2.83 -31.19
C TRP A 359 23.07 2.29 -29.79
N ASP A 360 23.83 3.05 -29.00
CA ASP A 360 23.93 2.82 -27.56
C ASP A 360 22.73 3.44 -26.82
N ALA A 361 22.57 3.10 -25.54
CA ALA A 361 21.41 3.55 -24.76
C ALA A 361 21.25 5.08 -24.74
N GLN A 362 22.37 5.81 -24.70
CA GLN A 362 22.38 7.26 -24.71
C GLN A 362 21.98 7.82 -26.09
N GLY A 363 22.48 7.24 -27.17
CA GLY A 363 22.16 7.57 -28.55
C GLY A 363 20.68 7.34 -28.88
N ILE A 364 20.13 6.20 -28.48
CA ILE A 364 18.68 5.89 -28.58
C ILE A 364 17.87 7.02 -27.94
N CYS A 365 18.19 7.38 -26.70
CA CYS A 365 17.40 8.33 -25.95
C CYS A 365 17.62 9.80 -26.34
N ASN A 366 18.81 10.14 -26.85
CA ASN A 366 19.06 11.42 -27.51
C ASN A 366 18.17 11.55 -28.75
N LEU A 367 18.13 10.51 -29.61
CA LEU A 367 17.30 10.49 -30.80
C LEU A 367 15.82 10.63 -30.44
N ILE A 368 15.29 9.76 -29.57
CA ILE A 368 13.87 9.79 -29.16
C ILE A 368 13.48 11.15 -28.58
N SER A 369 14.31 11.74 -27.70
CA SER A 369 14.04 13.06 -27.13
C SER A 369 14.10 14.20 -28.16
N SER A 370 15.01 14.10 -29.14
CA SER A 370 15.10 15.09 -30.23
C SER A 370 13.87 15.10 -31.14
N GLN A 371 13.26 13.93 -31.34
CA GLN A 371 12.06 13.72 -32.17
C GLN A 371 10.75 13.91 -31.41
N ALA A 372 10.80 14.17 -30.10
CA ALA A 372 9.63 14.41 -29.28
C ALA A 372 8.85 15.64 -29.78
N ARG A 373 7.52 15.48 -29.87
CA ARG A 373 6.57 16.52 -30.28
C ARG A 373 5.97 17.19 -29.06
N GLN A 374 5.64 18.47 -29.18
CA GLN A 374 4.87 19.17 -28.16
C GLN A 374 3.38 18.89 -28.37
N SER A 375 2.71 18.47 -27.31
CA SER A 375 1.26 18.36 -27.24
C SER A 375 0.74 19.35 -26.20
N GLN A 376 -0.25 20.15 -26.58
CA GLN A 376 -0.96 21.01 -25.63
C GLN A 376 -2.04 20.16 -24.96
N VAL A 377 -2.08 20.19 -23.63
CA VAL A 377 -3.21 19.61 -22.88
C VAL A 377 -4.45 20.42 -23.22
N ARG A 378 -5.28 19.90 -24.14
CA ARG A 378 -6.61 20.45 -24.37
C ARG A 378 -7.48 20.08 -23.18
N THR A 379 -7.75 21.05 -22.31
CA THR A 379 -8.83 20.96 -21.32
C THR A 379 -10.15 20.83 -22.07
N PHE A 380 -10.90 19.77 -21.77
CA PHE A 380 -12.33 19.68 -22.04
C PHE A 380 -13.10 20.04 -20.77
#